data_AF-A0A8J7HGU0-F1
#
_entry.id   AF-A0A8J7HGU0-F1
#
_cell.length_a   1.000
_cell.length_b   1.000
_cell.length_c   1.000
_cell.angle_alpha   90.00
_cell.angle_beta   90.00
_cell.angle_gamma   90.00
#
_symmetry.space_group_name_H-M   'P 1'
#
loop_
_entity.id
_entity.type
_entity.pdbx_description
1 polymer ?
#
loop_
_entity_poly.entity_id
_entity_poly.type
_entity_poly.pdbx_seq_one_letter_code
_entity_poly.pdbx_strand_id
1 'polypeptide(L)'
;MTKEETSLLNEANRINYRLRSTFFYRKLKEYNTLSFRAKINALLPAKHLYNWEDWTSWGIGEDTFIYINEHPNLQLIQVLCHPRLIREHSRLVAYYRNIAALSQKAVKYLAGIDVKKIETDEVNRYVLTEDKALELCRLFNEHISLIIDSSIESLTEEELYGILLASTGAQIDGSWRNAIGEEAEKVVQRLIIKEAKEHNPVLSLSENNNRSNILKL
;
A
#
# COMPACT_ATOMS: atom_id res chain seq x y z
N MET A 1 -2.00 14.58 37.67
CA MET A 1 -2.19 13.14 37.47
C MET A 1 -1.81 12.40 38.73
N THR A 2 -2.66 11.51 39.21
CA THR A 2 -2.36 10.62 40.33
C THR A 2 -1.37 9.52 39.90
N LYS A 3 -0.69 8.90 40.87
CA LYS A 3 0.22 7.77 40.61
C LYS A 3 -0.50 6.60 39.92
N GLU A 4 -1.78 6.42 40.23
CA GLU A 4 -2.66 5.40 39.66
C GLU A 4 -3.05 5.71 38.21
N GLU A 5 -3.44 6.96 37.91
CA GLU A 5 -3.68 7.43 36.52
C GLU A 5 -2.45 7.25 35.63
N THR A 6 -1.26 7.50 36.19
CA THR A 6 0.02 7.34 35.49
C THR A 6 0.30 5.86 35.19
N SER A 7 -0.01 4.97 36.14
CA SER A 7 0.13 3.52 35.96
C SER A 7 -0.79 2.98 34.87
N LEU A 8 -2.07 3.39 34.88
CA LEU A 8 -3.06 2.98 33.89
C LEU A 8 -2.71 3.49 32.49
N LEU A 9 -2.26 4.74 32.37
CA LEU A 9 -1.81 5.30 31.09
C LEU A 9 -0.61 4.53 30.52
N ASN A 10 0.35 4.17 31.37
CA ASN A 10 1.52 3.38 30.97
C ASN A 10 1.13 1.98 30.51
N GLU A 11 0.17 1.34 31.17
CA GLU A 11 -0.35 0.03 30.77
C GLU A 11 -1.10 0.10 29.44
N ALA A 12 -1.97 1.10 29.26
CA ALA A 12 -2.67 1.33 28.00
C ALA A 12 -1.69 1.56 26.84
N ASN A 13 -0.65 2.36 27.05
CA ASN A 13 0.41 2.57 26.07
C ASN A 13 1.16 1.27 25.74
N ARG A 14 1.49 0.45 26.75
CA ARG A 14 2.15 -0.85 26.54
C ARG A 14 1.30 -1.78 25.67
N ILE A 15 -0.01 -1.84 25.93
CA ILE A 15 -0.94 -2.64 25.10
C ILE A 15 -0.96 -2.10 23.67
N ASN A 16 -1.06 -0.79 23.49
CA ASN A 16 -1.08 -0.14 22.18
C ASN A 16 0.19 -0.47 21.37
N TYR A 17 1.38 -0.31 21.96
CA TYR A 17 2.64 -0.63 21.27
C TYR A 17 2.80 -2.13 20.96
N ARG A 18 2.30 -3.04 21.82
CA ARG A 18 2.27 -4.49 21.52
C ARG A 18 1.37 -4.80 20.32
N LEU A 19 0.19 -4.19 20.27
CA LEU A 19 -0.72 -4.32 19.14
C LEU A 19 -0.07 -3.79 17.86
N ARG A 20 0.61 -2.63 17.91
CA ARG A 20 1.35 -2.07 16.78
C ARG A 20 2.40 -3.04 16.25
N SER A 21 3.24 -3.61 17.12
CA SER A 21 4.29 -4.55 16.70
C SER A 21 3.74 -5.77 15.95
N THR A 22 2.68 -6.38 16.48
CA THR A 22 2.04 -7.54 15.82
C THR A 22 1.31 -7.14 14.54
N PHE A 23 0.68 -5.96 14.50
CA PHE A 23 0.02 -5.42 13.32
C PHE A 23 1.01 -5.22 12.17
N PHE A 24 2.17 -4.62 12.43
CA PHE A 24 3.20 -4.38 11.41
C PHE A 24 3.68 -5.69 10.77
N TYR A 25 4.00 -6.68 11.60
CA TYR A 25 4.44 -7.98 11.09
C TYR A 25 3.36 -8.70 10.27
N ARG A 26 2.09 -8.64 10.72
CA ARG A 26 0.96 -9.22 9.98
C ARG A 26 0.75 -8.53 8.64
N LYS A 27 0.79 -7.19 8.59
CA LYS A 27 0.62 -6.44 7.35
C LYS A 27 1.76 -6.65 6.36
N LEU A 28 3.01 -6.75 6.84
CA LEU A 28 4.14 -7.10 5.98
C LEU A 28 3.91 -8.45 5.27
N LYS A 29 3.38 -9.45 5.98
CA LYS A 29 3.00 -10.75 5.39
C LYS A 29 1.82 -10.64 4.43
N GLU A 30 0.77 -9.92 4.82
CA GLU A 30 -0.43 -9.71 4.00
C GLU A 30 -0.11 -9.07 2.64
N TYR A 31 0.76 -8.06 2.63
CA TYR A 31 1.20 -7.40 1.40
C TYR A 31 2.16 -8.26 0.58
N ASN A 32 2.76 -9.29 1.19
CA ASN A 32 3.73 -10.18 0.58
C ASN A 32 4.92 -9.44 -0.06
N THR A 33 5.31 -8.31 0.54
CA THR A 33 6.33 -7.40 0.00
C THR A 33 7.66 -8.09 -0.26
N LEU A 34 8.07 -8.98 0.65
CA LEU A 34 9.34 -9.71 0.54
C LEU A 34 9.40 -10.64 -0.69
N SER A 35 8.24 -11.03 -1.24
CA SER A 35 8.19 -11.88 -2.44
C SER A 35 8.51 -11.14 -3.75
N PHE A 36 8.43 -9.80 -3.77
CA PHE A 36 8.58 -9.06 -5.02
C PHE A 36 9.96 -9.23 -5.65
N ARG A 37 11.04 -9.24 -4.85
CA ARG A 37 12.40 -9.50 -5.35
C ARG A 37 12.48 -10.83 -6.09
N ALA A 38 11.97 -11.90 -5.48
CA ALA A 38 11.93 -13.22 -6.12
C ALA A 38 11.07 -13.24 -7.39
N LYS A 39 9.92 -12.54 -7.40
CA LYS A 39 9.04 -12.44 -8.58
C LYS A 39 9.71 -11.71 -9.74
N ILE A 40 10.36 -10.60 -9.47
CA ILE A 40 11.12 -9.84 -10.47
C ILE A 40 12.29 -10.68 -11.00
N ASN A 41 13.04 -11.34 -10.11
CA ASN A 41 14.16 -12.19 -10.51
C ASN A 41 13.72 -13.38 -11.39
N ALA A 42 12.54 -13.93 -11.15
CA ALA A 42 11.95 -14.98 -12.00
C ALA A 42 11.61 -14.51 -13.43
N LEU A 43 11.47 -13.19 -13.64
CA LEU A 43 11.16 -12.61 -14.95
C LEU A 43 12.42 -12.25 -15.76
N LEU A 44 13.60 -12.19 -15.12
CA LEU A 44 14.85 -11.84 -15.80
C LEU A 44 15.21 -12.72 -16.99
N PRO A 45 15.00 -14.07 -16.96
CA PRO A 45 15.24 -14.91 -18.14
C PRO A 45 14.37 -14.51 -19.35
N ALA A 46 13.17 -13.98 -19.10
CA ALA A 46 12.21 -13.55 -20.10
C ALA A 46 12.28 -12.03 -20.40
N LYS A 47 13.28 -11.30 -19.87
CA LYS A 47 13.38 -9.84 -20.02
C LYS A 47 13.36 -9.36 -21.48
N HIS A 48 13.88 -10.18 -22.39
CA HIS A 48 13.95 -9.90 -23.82
C HIS A 48 12.57 -9.85 -24.52
N LEU A 49 11.51 -10.32 -23.86
CA LEU A 49 10.13 -10.26 -24.37
C LEU A 49 9.49 -8.88 -24.16
N TYR A 50 10.13 -8.01 -23.38
CA TYR A 50 9.67 -6.65 -23.10
C TYR A 50 10.52 -5.67 -23.92
N ASN A 51 9.92 -5.14 -24.99
CA ASN A 51 10.57 -4.17 -25.88
C ASN A 51 10.56 -2.78 -25.21
N TRP A 52 11.70 -2.10 -25.17
CA TRP A 52 11.84 -0.77 -24.56
C TRP A 52 11.95 0.38 -25.58
N GLU A 53 11.71 0.16 -26.87
CA GLU A 53 11.86 1.20 -27.91
C GLU A 53 11.05 2.48 -27.63
N ASP A 54 9.86 2.35 -27.04
CA ASP A 54 8.96 3.47 -26.74
C ASP A 54 9.22 4.15 -25.37
N TRP A 55 10.36 3.87 -24.72
CA TRP A 55 10.66 4.29 -23.35
C TRP A 55 10.50 5.80 -23.13
N THR A 56 10.81 6.62 -24.13
CA THR A 56 10.68 8.09 -24.10
C THR A 56 9.25 8.55 -23.86
N SER A 57 8.27 7.74 -24.26
CA SER A 57 6.85 8.02 -24.07
C SER A 57 6.30 7.49 -22.75
N TRP A 58 7.13 6.81 -21.94
CA TRP A 58 6.73 6.11 -20.71
C TRP A 58 7.14 6.84 -19.44
N GLY A 59 7.43 8.13 -19.52
CA GLY A 59 7.77 8.97 -18.36
C GLY A 59 9.15 8.65 -17.76
N ILE A 60 10.02 7.98 -18.51
CA ILE A 60 11.37 7.65 -18.08
C ILE A 60 12.30 8.81 -18.46
N GLY A 61 13.08 9.32 -17.50
CA GLY A 61 14.12 10.31 -17.75
C GLY A 61 15.27 9.74 -18.58
N GLU A 62 15.84 10.53 -19.48
CA GLU A 62 16.91 10.09 -20.38
C GLU A 62 18.16 9.61 -19.61
N ASP A 63 18.62 10.42 -18.65
CA ASP A 63 19.77 10.09 -17.80
C ASP A 63 19.52 8.81 -16.99
N THR A 64 18.32 8.68 -16.39
CA THR A 64 17.88 7.46 -15.72
C THR A 64 17.90 6.24 -16.65
N PHE A 65 17.37 6.35 -17.87
CA PHE A 65 17.33 5.23 -18.81
C PHE A 65 18.74 4.78 -19.19
N ILE A 66 19.62 5.72 -19.54
CA ILE A 66 21.02 5.45 -19.89
C ILE A 66 21.73 4.79 -18.71
N TYR A 67 21.61 5.39 -17.52
CA TYR A 67 22.24 4.89 -16.30
C TYR A 67 21.84 3.44 -15.99
N ILE A 68 20.54 3.10 -16.04
CA ILE A 68 20.09 1.73 -15.75
C ILE A 68 20.43 0.76 -16.88
N ASN A 69 20.38 1.21 -18.14
CA ASN A 69 20.72 0.36 -19.28
C ASN A 69 22.20 -0.04 -19.31
N GLU A 70 23.09 0.85 -18.85
CA GLU A 70 24.53 0.61 -18.74
C GLU A 70 24.93 -0.01 -17.39
N HIS A 71 24.01 -0.11 -16.44
CA HIS A 71 24.30 -0.60 -15.09
C HIS A 71 24.75 -2.07 -15.10
N PRO A 72 25.86 -2.43 -14.42
CA PRO A 72 26.42 -3.78 -14.50
C PRO A 72 25.54 -4.86 -13.84
N ASN A 73 24.77 -4.46 -12.82
CA ASN A 73 24.05 -5.40 -11.94
C ASN A 73 22.53 -5.21 -11.92
N LEU A 74 22.02 -4.14 -12.55
CA LEU A 74 20.59 -3.83 -12.57
C LEU A 74 20.08 -3.99 -13.99
N GLN A 75 18.81 -4.30 -14.11
CA GLN A 75 18.12 -4.47 -15.38
C GLN A 75 16.92 -3.54 -15.40
N LEU A 76 16.54 -3.05 -16.59
CA LEU A 76 15.40 -2.14 -16.74
C LEU A 76 14.15 -2.67 -16.05
N ILE A 77 13.82 -3.96 -16.19
CA ILE A 77 12.65 -4.57 -15.54
C ILE A 77 12.70 -4.56 -14.00
N GLN A 78 13.88 -4.50 -13.39
CA GLN A 78 13.98 -4.38 -11.94
C GLN A 78 13.62 -2.98 -11.48
N VAL A 79 13.93 -1.96 -12.27
CA VAL A 79 13.89 -0.57 -11.82
C VAL A 79 12.70 0.19 -12.43
N LEU A 80 12.50 0.08 -13.73
CA LEU A 80 11.51 0.82 -14.49
C LEU A 80 10.27 -0.04 -14.76
N CYS A 81 9.12 0.60 -14.71
CA CYS A 81 7.83 0.02 -15.03
C CYS A 81 7.70 -0.13 -16.56
N HIS A 82 7.20 -1.28 -16.99
CA HIS A 82 6.85 -1.54 -18.39
C HIS A 82 5.32 -1.78 -18.48
N PRO A 83 4.59 -1.15 -19.42
CA PRO A 83 3.12 -1.20 -19.45
C PRO A 83 2.59 -2.62 -19.68
N ARG A 84 3.18 -3.38 -20.62
CA ARG A 84 2.86 -4.80 -20.84
C ARG A 84 3.05 -5.66 -19.58
N LEU A 85 4.16 -5.44 -18.87
CA LEU A 85 4.52 -6.24 -17.70
C LEU A 85 3.49 -6.13 -16.58
N ILE A 86 3.04 -4.92 -16.24
CA ILE A 86 2.02 -4.74 -15.21
C ILE A 86 0.62 -5.19 -15.64
N ARG A 87 0.38 -5.41 -16.94
CA ARG A 87 -0.85 -6.06 -17.43
C ARG A 87 -0.77 -7.58 -17.27
N GLU A 88 0.35 -8.18 -17.62
CA GLU A 88 0.59 -9.62 -17.48
C GLU A 88 0.75 -10.04 -16.01
N HIS A 89 1.26 -9.14 -15.17
CA HIS A 89 1.50 -9.34 -13.75
C HIS A 89 0.98 -8.16 -12.92
N SER A 90 -0.35 -8.03 -12.81
CA SER A 90 -1.02 -6.91 -12.09
C SER A 90 -0.49 -6.65 -10.68
N ARG A 91 -0.06 -7.68 -9.95
CA ARG A 91 0.53 -7.50 -8.62
C ARG A 91 1.83 -6.69 -8.63
N LEU A 92 2.55 -6.61 -9.75
CA LEU A 92 3.74 -5.77 -9.88
C LEU A 92 3.42 -4.27 -9.87
N VAL A 93 2.15 -3.87 -10.02
CA VAL A 93 1.72 -2.49 -9.73
C VAL A 93 2.12 -2.07 -8.32
N ALA A 94 1.97 -2.96 -7.33
CA ALA A 94 2.43 -2.67 -5.96
C ALA A 94 3.95 -2.54 -5.88
N TYR A 95 4.70 -3.33 -6.66
CA TYR A 95 6.16 -3.23 -6.68
C TYR A 95 6.60 -1.86 -7.22
N TYR A 96 6.20 -1.52 -8.45
CA TYR A 96 6.59 -0.27 -9.10
C TYR A 96 6.09 0.95 -8.34
N ARG A 97 4.87 0.91 -7.79
CA ARG A 97 4.35 1.98 -6.93
C ARG A 97 5.24 2.20 -5.70
N ASN A 98 5.69 1.13 -5.04
CA ASN A 98 6.48 1.26 -3.81
C ASN A 98 7.91 1.72 -4.09
N ILE A 99 8.54 1.30 -5.19
CA ILE A 99 9.86 1.84 -5.57
C ILE A 99 9.77 3.29 -6.07
N ALA A 100 8.62 3.69 -6.64
CA ALA A 100 8.28 5.08 -6.92
C ALA A 100 7.95 5.90 -5.65
N ALA A 101 8.00 5.28 -4.45
CA ALA A 101 7.66 5.88 -3.17
C ALA A 101 6.24 6.51 -3.11
N LEU A 102 5.30 6.00 -3.90
CA LEU A 102 3.94 6.52 -3.98
C LEU A 102 2.96 5.75 -3.08
N SER A 103 2.07 6.47 -2.41
CA SER A 103 0.94 5.84 -1.71
C SER A 103 -0.18 5.48 -2.69
N GLN A 104 -1.03 4.50 -2.36
CA GLN A 104 -2.22 4.18 -3.16
C GLN A 104 -3.16 5.40 -3.33
N LYS A 105 -3.22 6.29 -2.33
CA LYS A 105 -3.99 7.54 -2.39
C LYS A 105 -3.40 8.52 -3.41
N ALA A 106 -2.07 8.64 -3.45
CA ALA A 106 -1.38 9.50 -4.41
C ALA A 106 -1.63 9.02 -5.84
N VAL A 107 -1.54 7.70 -6.09
CA VAL A 107 -1.85 7.13 -7.41
C VAL A 107 -3.29 7.43 -7.82
N LYS A 108 -4.26 7.24 -6.93
CA LYS A 108 -5.66 7.58 -7.20
C LYS A 108 -5.87 9.06 -7.51
N TYR A 109 -5.14 9.94 -6.83
CA TYR A 109 -5.23 11.39 -7.04
C TYR A 109 -4.59 11.83 -8.35
N LEU A 110 -3.41 11.31 -8.69
CA LEU A 110 -2.62 11.74 -9.85
C LEU A 110 -3.05 11.07 -11.16
N ALA A 111 -3.42 9.80 -11.12
CA ALA A 111 -3.79 9.00 -12.30
C ALA A 111 -5.27 8.59 -12.31
N GLY A 112 -6.09 9.00 -11.32
CA GLY A 112 -7.50 8.59 -11.26
C GLY A 112 -7.76 7.09 -11.06
N ILE A 113 -6.71 6.28 -10.85
CA ILE A 113 -6.80 4.81 -10.80
C ILE A 113 -6.73 4.32 -9.35
N ASP A 114 -7.74 3.54 -8.93
CA ASP A 114 -7.73 2.84 -7.65
C ASP A 114 -6.99 1.49 -7.78
N VAL A 115 -5.70 1.51 -7.46
CA VAL A 115 -4.82 0.34 -7.55
C VAL A 115 -5.03 -0.68 -6.44
N LYS A 116 -5.80 -0.37 -5.38
CA LYS A 116 -5.93 -1.23 -4.20
C LYS A 116 -6.40 -2.64 -4.55
N LYS A 117 -7.39 -2.76 -5.44
CA LYS A 117 -7.94 -4.06 -5.87
C LYS A 117 -6.97 -4.84 -6.76
N ILE A 118 -6.23 -4.12 -7.60
CA ILE A 118 -5.25 -4.66 -8.54
C ILE A 118 -4.07 -5.27 -7.77
N GLU A 119 -3.58 -4.56 -6.76
CA GLU A 119 -2.42 -5.00 -5.95
C GLU A 119 -2.69 -6.24 -5.10
N THR A 120 -3.95 -6.46 -4.71
CA THR A 120 -4.38 -7.63 -3.92
C THR A 120 -4.73 -8.85 -4.77
N ASP A 121 -4.69 -8.74 -6.09
CA ASP A 121 -5.17 -9.78 -6.98
C ASP A 121 -4.09 -10.81 -7.32
N GLU A 122 -4.13 -11.96 -6.64
CA GLU A 122 -3.15 -13.04 -6.83
C GLU A 122 -3.36 -13.86 -8.09
N VAL A 123 -4.57 -13.85 -8.63
CA VAL A 123 -4.99 -14.66 -9.78
C VAL A 123 -5.11 -13.85 -11.07
N ASN A 124 -4.71 -12.57 -11.04
CA ASN A 124 -4.74 -11.65 -12.19
C ASN A 124 -6.11 -11.56 -12.91
N ARG A 125 -7.21 -11.55 -12.14
CA ARG A 125 -8.57 -11.30 -12.61
C ARG A 125 -8.79 -9.86 -13.09
N TYR A 126 -8.12 -8.89 -12.47
CA TYR A 126 -8.21 -7.49 -12.85
C TYR A 126 -7.23 -7.22 -13.99
N VAL A 127 -7.76 -7.28 -15.20
CA VAL A 127 -7.02 -6.91 -16.40
C VAL A 127 -6.94 -5.38 -16.48
N LEU A 128 -5.73 -4.85 -16.37
CA LEU A 128 -5.46 -3.44 -16.69
C LEU A 128 -5.64 -3.23 -18.19
N THR A 129 -6.47 -2.25 -18.55
CA THR A 129 -6.54 -1.76 -19.93
C THR A 129 -5.21 -1.14 -20.31
N GLU A 130 -4.92 -1.08 -21.60
CA GLU A 130 -3.68 -0.54 -22.12
C GLU A 130 -3.44 0.90 -21.67
N ASP A 131 -4.46 1.76 -21.83
CA ASP A 131 -4.38 3.17 -21.42
C ASP A 131 -4.06 3.34 -19.93
N LYS A 132 -4.69 2.54 -19.06
CA LYS A 132 -4.45 2.59 -17.61
C LYS A 132 -3.07 2.07 -17.25
N ALA A 133 -2.61 1.03 -17.94
CA ALA A 133 -1.26 0.52 -17.75
C ALA A 133 -0.22 1.55 -18.18
N LEU A 134 -0.44 2.24 -19.30
CA LEU A 134 0.43 3.30 -19.76
C LEU A 134 0.44 4.51 -18.81
N GLU A 135 -0.71 4.90 -18.29
CA GLU A 135 -0.83 5.98 -17.30
C GLU A 135 -0.11 5.67 -15.99
N LEU A 136 -0.28 4.46 -15.45
CA LEU A 136 0.47 4.00 -14.27
C LEU A 136 1.97 3.88 -14.56
N CYS A 137 2.33 3.37 -15.74
CA CYS A 137 3.72 3.26 -16.18
C CYS A 137 4.42 4.62 -16.16
N ARG A 138 3.82 5.63 -16.82
CA ARG A 138 4.31 7.01 -16.83
C ARG A 138 4.46 7.56 -15.42
N LEU A 139 3.40 7.50 -14.63
CA LEU A 139 3.42 8.04 -13.26
C LEU A 139 4.54 7.42 -12.41
N PHE A 140 4.70 6.09 -12.47
CA PHE A 140 5.73 5.40 -11.69
C PHE A 140 7.12 5.74 -12.20
N ASN A 141 7.35 5.68 -13.50
CA ASN A 141 8.65 5.96 -14.09
C ASN A 141 9.09 7.41 -13.89
N GLU A 142 8.18 8.37 -13.90
CA GLU A 142 8.51 9.77 -13.62
C GLU A 142 9.10 9.90 -12.21
N HIS A 143 8.46 9.28 -11.21
CA HIS A 143 8.92 9.34 -9.83
C HIS A 143 10.19 8.51 -9.60
N ILE A 144 10.30 7.34 -10.24
CA ILE A 144 11.50 6.52 -10.18
C ILE A 144 12.69 7.26 -10.80
N SER A 145 12.47 7.93 -11.94
CA SER A 145 13.52 8.74 -12.58
C SER A 145 13.95 9.89 -11.68
N LEU A 146 12.99 10.63 -11.08
CA LEU A 146 13.31 11.69 -10.11
C LEU A 146 14.15 11.17 -8.91
N ILE A 147 13.85 9.98 -8.40
CA ILE A 147 14.63 9.37 -7.32
C ILE A 147 16.05 9.10 -7.80
N ILE A 148 16.21 8.43 -8.94
CA ILE A 148 17.51 8.03 -9.49
C ILE A 148 18.35 9.25 -9.86
N ASP A 149 17.75 10.23 -10.53
CA ASP A 149 18.39 11.47 -10.95
C ASP A 149 18.87 12.30 -9.73
N SER A 150 18.17 12.19 -8.59
CA SER A 150 18.58 12.83 -7.33
C SER A 150 19.70 12.10 -6.58
N SER A 151 19.97 10.84 -6.95
CA SER A 151 20.91 9.93 -6.28
C SER A 151 21.95 9.34 -7.23
N ILE A 152 22.23 10.02 -8.36
CA ILE A 152 23.14 9.50 -9.40
C ILE A 152 24.48 9.14 -8.74
N GLU A 153 24.95 7.91 -9.05
CA GLU A 153 26.24 7.26 -8.72
C GLU A 153 26.22 6.07 -7.76
N SER A 154 25.13 5.74 -7.04
CA SER A 154 25.20 4.61 -6.07
C SER A 154 24.10 3.56 -6.09
N LEU A 155 23.08 3.64 -6.95
CA LEU A 155 21.90 2.77 -6.85
C LEU A 155 22.25 1.27 -6.93
N THR A 156 21.96 0.55 -5.86
CA THR A 156 22.13 -0.90 -5.75
C THR A 156 20.79 -1.64 -5.67
N GLU A 157 20.82 -2.96 -5.90
CA GLU A 157 19.64 -3.82 -5.68
C GLU A 157 19.14 -3.75 -4.22
N GLU A 158 20.04 -3.61 -3.25
CA GLU A 158 19.69 -3.50 -1.84
C GLU A 158 19.06 -2.15 -1.49
N GLU A 159 19.49 -1.05 -2.11
CA GLU A 159 18.83 0.25 -1.94
C GLU A 159 17.44 0.26 -2.58
N LEU A 160 17.29 -0.32 -3.78
CA LEU A 160 15.99 -0.51 -4.42
C LEU A 160 15.03 -1.32 -3.52
N TYR A 161 15.56 -2.40 -2.91
CA TYR A 161 14.82 -3.19 -1.93
C TYR A 161 14.52 -2.40 -0.65
N GLY A 162 15.46 -1.57 -0.20
CA GLY A 162 15.29 -0.64 0.91
C GLY A 162 14.14 0.34 0.69
N ILE A 163 14.05 0.95 -0.50
CA ILE A 163 12.95 1.85 -0.89
C ILE A 163 11.61 1.09 -0.86
N LEU A 164 11.56 -0.11 -1.43
CA LEU A 164 10.37 -0.97 -1.39
C LEU A 164 9.89 -1.21 0.05
N LEU A 165 10.82 -1.54 0.96
CA LEU A 165 10.50 -1.79 2.37
C LEU A 165 10.10 -0.51 3.11
N ALA A 166 10.78 0.61 2.86
CA ALA A 166 10.46 1.90 3.46
C ALA A 166 9.06 2.40 3.07
N SER A 167 8.75 2.36 1.77
CA SER A 167 7.42 2.71 1.24
C SER A 167 6.34 1.78 1.79
N THR A 168 6.61 0.47 1.84
CA THR A 168 5.71 -0.50 2.47
C THR A 168 5.49 -0.16 3.95
N GLY A 169 6.55 0.17 4.70
CA GLY A 169 6.47 0.57 6.10
C GLY A 169 5.57 1.80 6.31
N ALA A 170 5.69 2.81 5.44
CA ALA A 170 4.81 3.98 5.44
C ALA A 170 3.35 3.61 5.17
N GLN A 171 3.09 2.68 4.25
CA GLN A 171 1.75 2.15 3.98
C GLN A 171 1.16 1.39 5.18
N ILE A 172 1.97 0.58 5.86
CA ILE A 172 1.58 -0.14 7.07
C ILE A 172 1.27 0.85 8.19
N ASP A 173 2.08 1.89 8.38
CA ASP A 173 1.84 2.92 9.39
C ASP A 173 0.54 3.69 9.12
N GLY A 174 0.28 4.05 7.86
CA GLY A 174 -1.00 4.64 7.47
C GLY A 174 -2.18 3.72 7.78
N SER A 175 -2.04 2.41 7.54
CA SER A 175 -3.07 1.41 7.86
C SER A 175 -3.28 1.25 9.36
N TRP A 176 -2.21 1.33 10.15
CA TRP A 176 -2.29 1.29 11.62
C TRP A 176 -3.06 2.48 12.18
N ARG A 177 -2.76 3.69 11.71
CA ARG A 177 -3.47 4.91 12.12
C ARG A 177 -4.97 4.82 11.82
N ASN A 178 -5.34 4.31 10.64
CA ASN A 178 -6.74 4.10 10.28
C ASN A 178 -7.41 3.07 11.20
N ALA A 179 -6.75 1.93 11.47
CA ALA A 179 -7.31 0.87 12.31
C ALA A 179 -7.55 1.34 13.76
N ILE A 180 -6.60 2.06 14.35
CA ILE A 180 -6.80 2.63 15.69
C ILE A 180 -7.87 3.72 15.70
N GLY A 181 -7.94 4.55 14.67
CA GLY A 181 -9.00 5.56 14.53
C GLY A 181 -10.39 4.94 14.49
N GLU A 182 -10.55 3.86 13.71
CA GLU A 182 -11.82 3.13 13.59
C GLU A 182 -12.25 2.51 14.94
N GLU A 183 -11.32 1.92 15.69
CA GLU A 183 -11.62 1.37 17.01
C GLU A 183 -11.98 2.47 18.03
N ALA A 184 -11.29 3.62 17.99
CA ALA A 184 -11.64 4.77 18.83
C ALA A 184 -13.03 5.31 18.52
N GLU A 185 -13.38 5.44 17.24
CA GLU A 185 -14.71 5.86 16.78
C GLU A 185 -15.82 4.94 17.32
N LYS A 186 -15.63 3.61 17.22
CA LYS A 186 -16.58 2.62 17.78
C LYS A 186 -16.76 2.74 19.29
N VAL A 187 -15.71 3.10 20.04
CA VAL A 187 -15.81 3.33 21.50
C VAL A 187 -16.64 4.58 21.78
N VAL A 188 -16.34 5.70 21.11
CA VAL A 188 -17.08 6.95 21.27
C VAL A 188 -18.56 6.78 20.89
N GLN A 189 -18.84 6.12 19.77
CA GLN A 189 -20.21 5.83 19.34
C GLN A 189 -20.98 5.04 20.40
N ARG A 190 -20.35 4.01 21.01
CA ARG A 190 -20.97 3.23 22.10
C ARG A 190 -21.25 4.06 23.34
N LEU A 191 -20.35 4.98 23.70
CA LEU A 191 -20.55 5.88 24.84
C LEU A 191 -21.71 6.85 24.59
N ILE A 192 -21.78 7.46 23.40
CA ILE A 192 -22.89 8.35 23.03
C ILE A 192 -24.22 7.60 23.06
N ILE A 193 -24.27 6.38 22.51
CA ILE A 193 -25.49 5.55 22.54
C ILE A 193 -25.89 5.22 23.98
N LYS A 194 -24.92 4.88 24.84
CA LYS A 194 -25.17 4.61 26.27
C LYS A 194 -25.74 5.84 26.97
N GLU A 195 -25.10 6.99 26.80
CA GLU A 195 -25.53 8.26 27.39
C GLU A 195 -26.93 8.67 26.93
N ALA A 196 -27.19 8.56 25.62
CA ALA A 196 -28.51 8.84 25.06
C ALA A 196 -29.60 7.91 25.61
N LYS A 197 -29.27 6.64 25.89
CA LYS A 197 -30.20 5.69 26.54
C LYS A 197 -30.43 6.03 28.01
N GLU A 198 -29.42 6.49 28.73
CA GLU A 198 -29.51 6.86 30.14
C GLU A 198 -30.32 8.16 30.35
N HIS A 199 -30.20 9.13 29.43
CA HIS A 199 -30.90 10.41 29.52
C HIS A 199 -32.21 10.52 28.74
N ASN A 200 -32.55 9.52 27.90
CA ASN A 200 -33.84 9.48 27.22
C ASN A 200 -34.40 8.05 27.16
N PRO A 201 -35.14 7.61 28.20
CA PRO A 201 -35.62 6.23 28.31
C PRO A 201 -36.58 5.80 27.19
N VAL A 202 -37.14 6.73 26.40
CA VAL A 202 -38.00 6.40 25.24
C VAL A 202 -37.24 5.64 24.15
N LEU A 203 -35.92 5.84 24.00
CA LEU A 203 -35.06 5.12 23.05
C LEU A 203 -34.73 3.68 23.51
N SER A 204 -34.95 3.34 24.79
CA SER A 204 -34.76 1.98 25.31
C SER A 204 -35.92 1.04 24.99
N LEU A 205 -37.11 1.60 24.70
CA LEU A 205 -38.33 0.84 24.41
C LEU A 205 -38.43 0.40 22.93
N SER A 206 -37.76 1.06 22.00
CA SER A 206 -37.84 0.75 20.57
C SER A 206 -37.07 -0.52 20.15
N GLU A 207 -36.06 -0.95 20.91
CA GLU A 207 -35.36 -2.23 20.64
C GLU A 207 -36.06 -3.44 21.26
N ASN A 208 -36.73 -3.30 22.41
CA ASN A 208 -37.48 -4.41 23.03
C ASN A 208 -38.68 -4.83 22.17
N ASN A 209 -39.33 -3.90 21.47
CA ASN A 209 -40.38 -4.25 20.50
C ASN A 209 -39.85 -4.94 19.23
N ASN A 210 -38.60 -4.70 18.83
CA ASN A 210 -38.01 -5.38 17.67
C ASN A 210 -37.51 -6.79 17.98
N ARG A 211 -37.09 -7.09 19.22
CA ARG A 211 -36.75 -8.47 19.62
C ARG A 211 -37.98 -9.36 19.81
N SER A 212 -39.14 -8.81 20.19
CA SER A 212 -40.39 -9.58 20.26
C SER A 212 -40.98 -9.96 18.90
N ASN A 213 -40.58 -9.29 17.81
CA ASN A 213 -41.05 -9.61 16.45
C ASN A 213 -40.15 -10.61 15.69
N ILE A 214 -39.01 -11.03 16.25
CA ILE A 214 -38.12 -12.02 15.62
C ILE A 214 -38.42 -13.46 16.11
N LEU A 215 -39.31 -13.65 17.09
CA LEU A 215 -39.77 -14.97 17.57
C LEU A 215 -41.14 -15.40 16.99
N LYS A 216 -41.64 -14.72 15.96
CA LYS A 216 -42.81 -15.14 15.17
C LYS A 216 -42.58 -14.84 13.70
N LEU A 217 -41.81 -15.69 13.03
CA LEU A 217 -41.83 -16.08 11.60
C LEU A 217 -40.63 -17.01 11.36
#